data_AF-A0A336NFP9-F1
#
_entry.id   AF-A0A336NFP9-F1
#
_cell.length_a   1.000
_cell.length_b   1.000
_cell.length_c   1.000
_cell.angle_alpha   90.00
_cell.angle_beta   90.00
_cell.angle_gamma   90.00
#
_symmetry.space_group_name_H-M   'P 1'
#
loop_
_entity.id
_entity.type
_entity.pdbx_description
1 polymer ?
#
loop_
_entity_poly.entity_id
_entity_poly.type
_entity_poly.pdbx_seq_one_letter_code
_entity_poly.pdbx_strand_id
1 'polypeptide(L)'
;MFLKKRKQKGQKKWVATAVGHAPWGLGVAEYFYNLYEYDDGTREYEEFDGGQYHEMPEKVDYSTKAQVKAWVYGGGIPQSVLNYEPLIDELNKEIKKLSKTVGNKYVYR
;
A
#
# COMPACT_ATOMS: atom_id res chain seq x y z
N MET A 1 -22.50 -22.41 -25.13
CA MET A 1 -21.54 -21.78 -24.20
C MET A 1 -22.22 -20.61 -23.53
N PHE A 2 -22.44 -20.68 -22.22
CA PHE A 2 -23.02 -19.57 -21.46
C PHE A 2 -21.96 -18.50 -21.26
N LEU A 3 -22.06 -17.38 -21.99
CA LEU A 3 -21.47 -16.12 -21.56
C LEU A 3 -22.19 -15.72 -20.27
N LYS A 4 -21.72 -16.25 -19.13
CA LYS A 4 -22.07 -15.71 -17.82
C LYS A 4 -21.69 -14.24 -17.91
N LYS A 5 -22.70 -13.36 -17.97
CA LYS A 5 -22.51 -11.92 -17.75
C LYS A 5 -21.60 -11.82 -16.53
N ARG A 6 -20.38 -11.31 -16.72
CA ARG A 6 -19.49 -10.98 -15.60
C ARG A 6 -20.36 -10.08 -14.75
N LYS A 7 -20.87 -10.57 -13.60
CA LYS A 7 -21.50 -9.69 -12.61
C LYS A 7 -20.55 -8.51 -12.55
N GLN A 8 -21.03 -7.29 -12.77
CA GLN A 8 -20.22 -6.13 -12.43
C GLN A 8 -19.76 -6.41 -11.01
N LYS A 9 -18.47 -6.75 -10.86
CA LYS A 9 -17.88 -6.96 -9.54
C LYS A 9 -18.31 -5.70 -8.79
N GLY A 10 -18.81 -5.86 -7.57
CA GLY A 10 -19.33 -4.74 -6.76
C GLY A 10 -18.30 -3.62 -6.62
N GLN A 11 -18.58 -2.61 -5.82
CA GLN A 11 -17.65 -1.51 -5.66
C GLN A 11 -16.28 -2.04 -5.19
N LYS A 12 -15.24 -1.83 -6.01
CA LYS A 12 -13.85 -2.19 -5.68
C LYS A 12 -13.37 -1.21 -4.63
N LYS A 13 -13.08 -1.70 -3.42
CA LYS A 13 -12.59 -0.89 -2.31
C LYS A 13 -11.12 -1.19 -2.10
N TRP A 14 -10.30 -0.14 -2.08
CA TRP A 14 -8.91 -0.26 -1.67
C TRP A 14 -8.84 -0.52 -0.17
N VAL A 15 -7.99 -1.47 0.23
CA VAL A 15 -7.82 -1.89 1.63
C VAL A 15 -6.48 -1.39 2.17
N ALA A 16 -5.39 -1.70 1.47
CA ALA A 16 -4.04 -1.34 1.86
C ALA A 16 -3.06 -1.50 0.68
N THR A 17 -1.85 -0.97 0.84
CA THR A 17 -0.72 -1.28 -0.02
C THR A 17 0.35 -1.96 0.81
N ALA A 18 0.75 -3.17 0.42
CA ALA A 18 1.88 -3.87 1.03
C ALA A 18 3.15 -3.71 0.18
N VAL A 19 4.30 -3.54 0.82
CA VAL A 19 5.61 -3.55 0.15
C VAL A 19 6.30 -4.87 0.42
N GLY A 20 6.87 -5.47 -0.62
CA GLY A 20 7.58 -6.73 -0.52
C GLY A 20 8.79 -6.73 -1.43
N HIS A 21 9.61 -7.76 -1.28
CA HIS A 21 10.86 -7.89 -2.01
C HIS A 21 10.97 -9.28 -2.61
N ALA A 22 11.70 -9.40 -3.71
CA ALA A 22 12.10 -10.67 -4.30
C ALA A 22 13.57 -10.62 -4.72
N PRO A 23 14.29 -11.75 -4.68
CA PRO A 23 15.65 -11.83 -5.21
C PRO A 23 15.67 -11.52 -6.71
N TRP A 24 16.61 -10.68 -7.15
CA TRP A 24 16.81 -10.33 -8.55
C TRP A 24 18.32 -10.27 -8.88
N GLY A 25 18.83 -11.33 -9.53
CA GLY A 25 20.27 -11.48 -9.77
C GLY A 25 21.06 -11.59 -8.46
N LEU A 26 22.03 -10.70 -8.26
CA LEU A 26 22.79 -10.55 -7.00
C LEU A 26 22.14 -9.59 -6.01
N GLY A 27 21.03 -8.96 -6.40
CA GLY A 27 20.35 -7.93 -5.65
C GLY A 27 18.90 -8.28 -5.33
N VAL A 28 18.08 -7.24 -5.13
CA VAL A 28 16.68 -7.35 -4.72
C VAL A 28 15.82 -6.42 -5.56
N ALA A 29 14.67 -6.92 -6.01
CA ALA A 29 13.60 -6.13 -6.59
C ALA A 29 12.51 -5.90 -5.54
N GLU A 30 12.05 -4.67 -5.42
CA GLU A 30 10.91 -4.27 -4.60
C GLU A 30 9.63 -4.34 -5.43
N TYR A 31 8.54 -4.73 -4.77
CA TYR A 31 7.21 -4.83 -5.36
C TYR A 31 6.18 -4.22 -4.41
N PHE A 32 5.21 -3.52 -4.99
CA PHE A 32 4.05 -3.01 -4.28
C PHE A 32 2.81 -3.83 -4.62
N TYR A 33 2.03 -4.15 -3.61
CA TYR A 33 0.81 -4.94 -3.72
C TYR A 33 -0.38 -4.13 -3.21
N ASN A 34 -1.17 -3.57 -4.12
CA ASN A 34 -2.43 -2.93 -3.73
C ASN A 34 -3.48 -4.01 -3.50
N LEU A 35 -4.04 -4.03 -2.29
CA LEU A 35 -5.03 -4.98 -1.85
C LEU A 35 -6.43 -4.36 -2.01
N TYR A 36 -7.32 -5.09 -2.66
CA TYR A 36 -8.69 -4.65 -2.91
C TYR A 36 -9.71 -5.70 -2.48
N GLU A 37 -10.78 -5.24 -1.85
CA GLU A 37 -11.91 -6.07 -1.45
C GLU A 37 -13.19 -5.55 -2.14
N TYR A 38 -14.02 -6.49 -2.59
CA TYR A 38 -15.30 -6.23 -3.22
C TYR A 38 -16.42 -6.36 -2.20
N ASP A 39 -17.58 -5.78 -2.50
CA ASP A 39 -18.76 -5.86 -1.61
C ASP A 39 -19.23 -7.30 -1.34
N ASP A 40 -18.91 -8.26 -2.22
CA ASP A 40 -19.22 -9.68 -2.04
C ASP A 40 -18.17 -10.45 -1.21
N GLY A 41 -17.19 -9.75 -0.64
CA GLY A 41 -16.08 -10.34 0.13
C GLY A 41 -14.98 -10.95 -0.73
N THR A 42 -15.10 -10.91 -2.06
CA THR A 42 -14.00 -11.31 -2.94
C THR A 42 -12.83 -10.36 -2.75
N ARG A 43 -11.62 -10.91 -2.76
CA ARG A 43 -10.38 -10.14 -2.64
C ARG A 43 -9.52 -10.33 -3.87
N GLU A 44 -8.78 -9.29 -4.23
CA GLU A 44 -7.75 -9.35 -5.28
C GLU A 44 -6.61 -8.40 -4.95
N TYR A 45 -5.48 -8.58 -5.63
CA TYR A 45 -4.38 -7.63 -5.56
C TYR A 45 -3.92 -7.20 -6.96
N GLU A 46 -3.34 -6.01 -7.03
CA GLU A 46 -2.55 -5.54 -8.17
C GLU A 46 -1.09 -5.42 -7.75
N GLU A 47 -0.19 -5.93 -8.59
CA GLU A 47 1.27 -5.94 -8.36
C GLU A 47 1.91 -4.88 -9.25
N PHE A 48 2.78 -4.07 -8.64
CA PHE A 48 3.54 -3.02 -9.30
C PHE A 48 5.02 -3.21 -9.00
N ASP A 49 5.85 -3.02 -10.03
CA ASP A 49 7.29 -3.01 -9.87
C ASP A 49 7.73 -1.73 -9.13
N GLY A 50 8.60 -1.89 -8.15
CA GLY A 50 9.24 -0.81 -7.40
C GLY A 50 10.69 -0.59 -7.84
N GLY A 51 11.56 -0.36 -6.85
CA GLY A 51 13.00 -0.23 -7.07
C GLY A 51 13.72 -1.57 -7.33
N GLN A 52 14.90 -1.48 -7.96
CA GLN A 52 15.87 -2.57 -8.00
C GLN A 52 17.14 -2.11 -7.27
N TYR A 53 17.63 -2.94 -6.36
CA TYR A 53 18.77 -2.66 -5.51
C TYR A 53 19.85 -3.69 -5.78
N HIS A 54 21.09 -3.24 -6.01
CA HIS A 54 22.23 -4.13 -6.27
C HIS A 54 22.72 -4.89 -5.04
N GLU A 55 22.43 -4.37 -3.84
CA GLU A 55 22.83 -4.98 -2.58
C GLU A 55 21.66 -5.75 -1.97
N MET A 56 21.92 -6.98 -1.54
CA MET A 56 20.95 -7.82 -0.85
C MET A 56 20.95 -7.44 0.64
N PRO A 57 19.89 -6.81 1.18
CA PRO A 57 19.89 -6.39 2.57
C PRO A 57 19.83 -7.63 3.48
N GLU A 58 20.59 -7.65 4.58
CA GLU A 58 20.70 -8.81 5.47
C GLU A 58 19.37 -9.22 6.13
N LYS A 59 18.38 -8.32 6.16
CA LYS A 59 17.09 -8.50 6.83
C LYS A 59 15.92 -8.06 5.95
N VAL A 60 15.74 -8.74 4.83
CA VAL A 60 14.57 -8.56 3.97
C VAL A 60 13.56 -9.68 4.20
N ASP A 61 12.31 -9.31 4.44
CA ASP A 61 11.19 -10.25 4.44
C ASP A 61 10.75 -10.54 3.00
N TYR A 62 11.02 -11.76 2.53
CA TYR A 62 10.61 -12.26 1.21
C TYR A 62 9.23 -12.94 1.24
N SER A 63 8.57 -12.99 2.39
CA SER A 63 7.28 -13.68 2.56
C SER A 63 6.07 -12.83 2.15
N THR A 64 6.24 -11.52 1.92
CA THR A 64 5.13 -10.62 1.58
C THR A 64 4.25 -11.14 0.45
N LYS A 65 4.83 -11.63 -0.65
CA LYS A 65 4.05 -12.15 -1.79
C LYS A 65 3.21 -13.37 -1.40
N ALA A 66 3.71 -14.21 -0.49
CA ALA A 66 2.95 -15.34 0.05
C ALA A 66 1.82 -14.86 0.98
N GLN A 67 2.10 -13.86 1.84
CA GLN A 67 1.08 -13.25 2.70
C GLN A 67 -0.05 -12.59 1.88
N VAL A 68 0.29 -11.87 0.80
CA VAL A 68 -0.68 -11.27 -0.13
C VAL A 68 -1.57 -12.34 -0.77
N LYS A 69 -0.97 -13.45 -1.23
CA LYS A 69 -1.75 -14.59 -1.77
C LYS A 69 -2.64 -15.22 -0.71
N ALA A 70 -2.15 -15.40 0.51
CA ALA A 70 -2.95 -15.94 1.61
C ALA A 70 -4.14 -15.03 1.93
N TRP A 71 -3.94 -13.71 1.93
CA TRP A 71 -4.99 -12.71 2.16
C TRP A 71 -6.14 -12.80 1.15
N VAL A 72 -5.84 -13.02 -0.14
CA VAL A 72 -6.84 -13.26 -1.19
C VAL A 72 -7.75 -14.44 -0.87
N TYR A 73 -7.21 -15.48 -0.22
CA TYR A 73 -7.95 -16.68 0.18
C TYR A 73 -8.49 -16.63 1.62
N GLY A 74 -8.61 -15.44 2.21
CA GLY A 74 -9.20 -15.26 3.55
C GLY A 74 -8.20 -15.18 4.70
N GLY A 75 -6.89 -15.20 4.42
CA GLY A 75 -5.84 -14.94 5.40
C GLY A 75 -5.85 -13.51 5.95
N GLY A 76 -5.02 -13.26 6.96
CA GLY A 76 -4.81 -11.93 7.54
C GLY A 76 -4.13 -10.96 6.57
N ILE A 77 -4.23 -9.66 6.87
CA ILE A 77 -3.53 -8.63 6.10
C ILE A 77 -2.00 -8.81 6.23
N PRO A 78 -1.21 -8.58 5.17
CA PRO A 78 0.24 -8.68 5.26
C PRO A 78 0.84 -7.75 6.32
N GLN A 79 1.91 -8.18 6.97
CA GLN A 79 2.58 -7.35 7.98
C GLN A 79 3.30 -6.14 7.39
N SER A 80 3.71 -6.24 6.12
CA SER A 80 4.46 -5.20 5.42
C SER A 80 3.55 -4.16 4.74
N VAL A 81 2.37 -3.90 5.31
CA VAL A 81 1.51 -2.79 4.88
C VAL A 81 2.20 -1.46 5.13
N LEU A 82 2.21 -0.60 4.11
CA LEU A 82 2.69 0.76 4.22
C LEU A 82 1.77 1.55 5.16
N ASN A 83 2.28 1.87 6.35
CA ASN A 83 1.59 2.75 7.28
C ASN A 83 1.95 4.22 6.98
N TYR A 84 0.98 4.98 6.49
CA TYR A 84 1.13 6.40 6.17
C TYR A 84 0.59 7.33 7.27
N GLU A 85 0.00 6.81 8.35
CA GLU A 85 -0.53 7.63 9.45
C GLU A 85 0.52 8.58 10.05
N PRO A 86 1.78 8.14 10.31
CA PRO A 86 2.81 9.04 10.84
C PRO A 86 3.15 10.19 9.89
N LEU A 87 3.16 9.92 8.58
CA LEU A 87 3.43 10.92 7.53
C LEU A 87 2.26 11.92 7.43
N ILE A 88 1.02 11.45 7.50
CA ILE A 88 -0.16 12.33 7.54
C ILE A 88 -0.12 13.22 8.78
N ASP A 89 0.20 12.67 9.94
CA ASP A 89 0.31 13.43 11.18
C ASP A 89 1.40 14.49 11.12
N GLU A 90 2.55 14.17 10.53
CA GLU A 90 3.64 15.10 10.32
C GLU A 90 3.24 16.24 9.37
N LEU A 91 2.67 15.91 8.20
CA LEU A 91 2.15 16.89 7.25
C LEU A 91 1.08 17.79 7.88
N ASN A 92 0.14 17.23 8.65
CA ASN A 92 -0.87 18.00 9.34
C ASN A 92 -0.26 18.95 10.39
N LYS A 93 0.80 18.54 11.10
CA LYS A 93 1.54 19.42 12.02
C LYS A 93 2.22 20.56 11.26
N GLU A 94 2.84 20.30 10.11
CA GLU A 94 3.46 21.34 9.28
C GLU A 94 2.44 22.33 8.73
N ILE A 95 1.33 21.85 8.16
CA ILE A 95 0.22 22.69 7.68
C ILE A 95 -0.29 23.59 8.81
N LYS A 96 -0.44 23.06 10.03
CA LYS A 96 -0.89 23.82 11.20
C LYS A 96 0.14 24.88 11.65
N LYS A 97 1.44 24.61 11.52
CA LYS A 97 2.49 25.61 11.80
C LYS A 97 2.43 26.75 10.77
N LEU A 98 2.36 26.41 9.48
CA LEU A 98 2.32 27.39 8.40
C LEU A 98 1.06 28.27 8.46
N SER A 99 -0.11 27.69 8.76
CA SER A 99 -1.36 28.45 8.86
C SER A 99 -1.38 29.45 10.02
N LYS A 100 -0.75 29.12 11.17
CA LYS A 100 -0.58 30.06 12.28
C LYS A 100 0.34 31.23 11.95
N THR A 101 1.44 30.97 11.23
CA THR A 101 2.40 32.00 10.81
C THR A 101 1.77 32.99 9.82
N VAL A 102 0.94 32.51 8.89
CA VAL A 102 0.18 33.36 7.97
C VAL A 102 -0.87 34.18 8.72
N GLY A 103 -1.59 33.58 9.68
CA GLY A 103 -2.58 34.29 10.50
C GLY A 103 -1.99 35.46 11.29
N ASN A 104 -0.79 35.31 11.89
CA ASN A 104 -0.13 36.38 12.62
C ASN A 104 0.39 37.53 11.73
N LYS A 105 0.60 37.29 10.44
CA LYS A 105 1.07 38.33 9.50
C LYS A 105 -0.01 39.37 9.17
N TYR A 106 -1.28 39.07 9.47
CA TYR A 106 -2.43 39.95 9.20
C TYR A 106 -3.13 40.46 10.48
N VAL A 107 -2.60 40.17 11.68
CA VAL A 107 -3.21 40.55 12.98
C VAL A 107 -2.54 41.77 13.63
N TYR A 108 -1.55 42.38 13.00
CA TYR A 108 -1.06 43.71 13.43
C TYR A 108 -1.75 44.82 12.62
N ARG A 109 -2.90 45.28 13.13
CA ARG A 109 -3.47 46.61 12.90
C ARG A 109 -4.02 47.16 14.19
#